data_AF-A0AAU6FBE6-F1
#
_entry.id   AF-A0AAU6FBE6-F1
#
_cell.length_a   1.000
_cell.length_b   1.000
_cell.length_c   1.000
_cell.angle_alpha   90.00
_cell.angle_beta   90.00
_cell.angle_gamma   90.00
#
_symmetry.space_group_name_H-M   'P 1'
#
loop_
_entity.id
_entity.type
_entity.pdbx_description
1 polymer ?
#
loop_
_entity_poly.entity_id
_entity_poly.type
_entity_poly.pdbx_seq_one_letter_code
_entity_poly.pdbx_strand_id
1 'polypeptide(L)'
;MAAEPVARVESGVRVVGAVMVPHWREGLSVDVLPDVYRDIVEVVADASSPMQAKQIVPRIGLPAKTGKIEGTRGKLKRLVERGWLVEDQPGRFAPARRDR
;
A
#
# COMPACT_ATOMS: atom_id res chain seq x y z
N MET A 1 11.44 10.54 34.91
CA MET A 1 11.10 10.76 33.49
C MET A 1 10.53 9.45 32.98
N ALA A 2 9.23 9.24 33.17
CA ALA A 2 8.55 8.00 32.84
C ALA A 2 8.12 8.05 31.36
N ALA A 3 8.45 7.01 30.62
CA ALA A 3 8.03 6.83 29.23
C ALA A 3 6.54 6.50 29.20
N GLU A 4 5.76 7.29 28.46
CA GLU A 4 4.36 6.98 28.17
C GLU A 4 4.28 5.89 27.09
N PRO A 5 3.48 4.84 27.28
CA PRO A 5 3.24 3.85 26.23
C PRO A 5 2.24 4.44 25.23
N VAL A 6 2.68 4.71 23.99
CA VAL A 6 1.75 5.00 22.90
C VAL A 6 1.02 3.69 22.57
N ALA A 7 -0.23 3.62 23.03
CA ALA A 7 -1.14 2.53 22.71
C ALA A 7 -1.37 2.52 21.19
N ARG A 8 -0.86 1.47 20.53
CA ARG A 8 -1.18 1.14 19.14
C ARG A 8 -2.66 0.78 19.08
N VAL A 9 -3.48 1.73 18.66
CA VAL A 9 -4.90 1.49 18.38
C VAL A 9 -4.99 0.77 17.04
N GLU A 10 -5.08 -0.56 17.10
CA GLU A 10 -5.51 -1.42 16.00
C GLU A 10 -7.02 -1.19 15.78
N SER A 11 -7.40 -0.17 15.02
CA SER A 11 -8.80 0.05 14.66
C SER A 11 -9.12 -0.61 13.32
N GLY A 12 -9.33 -1.92 13.35
CA GLY A 12 -9.95 -2.64 12.26
C GLY A 12 -11.42 -2.24 12.12
N VAL A 13 -11.74 -1.39 11.13
CA VAL A 13 -13.12 -1.11 10.71
C VAL A 13 -13.33 -1.73 9.34
N ARG A 14 -14.07 -2.85 9.31
CA ARG A 14 -14.55 -3.42 8.05
C ARG A 14 -15.78 -2.64 7.59
N VAL A 15 -15.65 -1.88 6.50
CA VAL A 15 -16.80 -1.38 5.73
C VAL A 15 -16.96 -2.25 4.48
N VAL A 16 -18.01 -3.09 4.48
CA VAL A 16 -18.43 -3.86 3.31
C VAL A 16 -19.30 -2.96 2.42
N GLY A 17 -18.76 -2.57 1.29
CA GLY A 17 -19.44 -1.86 0.22
C GLY A 17 -18.40 -1.35 -0.75
N ALA A 18 -18.17 -2.10 -1.85
CA ALA A 18 -17.17 -1.87 -2.91
C ALA A 18 -16.32 -0.59 -2.72
N VAL A 19 -15.35 -0.63 -1.80
CA VAL A 19 -14.53 0.54 -1.51
C VAL A 19 -13.63 0.75 -2.72
N MET A 20 -14.06 1.64 -3.61
CA MET A 20 -13.24 2.08 -4.71
C MET A 20 -12.02 2.75 -4.10
N VAL A 21 -10.83 2.21 -4.36
CA VAL A 21 -9.56 2.90 -4.13
C VAL A 21 -9.71 4.33 -4.68
N PRO A 22 -9.80 5.37 -3.83
CA PRO A 22 -10.02 6.74 -4.29
C PRO A 22 -8.79 7.21 -5.08
N HIS A 23 -8.95 8.25 -5.90
CA HIS A 23 -7.79 8.93 -6.46
C HIS A 23 -7.04 9.67 -5.33
N TRP A 24 -5.71 9.57 -5.33
CA TRP A 24 -4.87 10.31 -4.41
C TRP A 24 -4.99 11.81 -4.66
N ARG A 25 -4.93 12.58 -3.58
CA ARG A 25 -4.93 14.05 -3.56
C ARG A 25 -4.20 14.52 -2.32
N GLU A 26 -3.73 15.77 -2.34
CA GLU A 26 -3.10 16.39 -1.18
C GLU A 26 -4.02 16.36 0.05
N GLY A 27 -3.43 16.10 1.22
CA GLY A 27 -4.15 15.94 2.50
C GLY A 27 -4.80 14.57 2.72
N LEU A 28 -4.74 13.65 1.74
CA LEU A 28 -5.32 12.32 1.87
C LEU A 28 -4.33 11.32 2.50
N SER A 29 -4.75 10.67 3.58
CA SER A 29 -3.96 9.66 4.30
C SER A 29 -4.26 8.25 3.79
N VAL A 30 -3.32 7.32 3.96
CA VAL A 30 -3.49 5.91 3.54
C VAL A 30 -4.59 5.18 4.30
N ASP A 31 -5.03 5.70 5.44
CA ASP A 31 -6.13 5.15 6.25
C ASP A 31 -7.49 5.17 5.52
N VAL A 32 -7.64 5.94 4.44
CA VAL A 32 -8.85 5.89 3.59
C VAL A 32 -8.87 4.69 2.65
N LEU A 33 -7.74 3.98 2.51
CA LEU A 33 -7.63 2.80 1.69
C LEU A 33 -8.15 1.57 2.45
N PRO A 34 -8.76 0.59 1.76
CA PRO A 34 -8.99 -0.72 2.36
C PRO A 34 -7.68 -1.36 2.83
N ASP A 35 -7.73 -2.17 3.88
CA ASP A 35 -6.56 -2.72 4.59
C ASP A 35 -5.47 -3.24 3.64
N VAL A 36 -5.83 -4.12 2.70
CA VAL A 36 -4.85 -4.72 1.77
C VAL A 36 -4.15 -3.70 0.87
N TYR A 37 -4.80 -2.59 0.52
CA TYR A 37 -4.18 -1.54 -0.28
C TYR A 37 -3.32 -0.62 0.58
N ARG A 38 -3.77 -0.34 1.80
CA ARG A 38 -2.99 0.38 2.81
C ARG A 38 -1.68 -0.37 3.10
N ASP A 39 -1.73 -1.66 3.43
CA ASP A 39 -0.55 -2.49 3.72
C ASP A 39 0.47 -2.43 2.57
N ILE A 40 -0.02 -2.50 1.33
CA ILE A 40 0.83 -2.40 0.13
C ILE A 40 1.51 -1.04 0.04
N VAL A 41 0.78 0.06 0.25
CA VAL A 41 1.35 1.42 0.17
C VAL A 41 2.36 1.64 1.30
N GLU A 42 2.06 1.19 2.52
CA GLU A 42 2.98 1.29 3.67
C GLU A 42 4.28 0.51 3.40
N VAL A 43 4.18 -0.75 2.95
CA VAL A 43 5.35 -1.56 2.58
C VAL A 43 6.21 -0.90 1.50
N VAL A 44 5.58 -0.28 0.49
CA VAL A 44 6.30 0.40 -0.59
C VAL A 44 6.88 1.74 -0.14
N ALA A 45 6.23 2.43 0.80
CA ALA A 45 6.70 3.68 1.39
C ALA A 45 7.89 3.48 2.33
N ASP A 46 7.93 2.36 3.06
CA ASP A 46 9.04 2.00 3.95
C ASP A 46 10.27 1.49 3.17
N ALA A 47 10.13 1.22 1.87
CA ALA A 47 11.22 0.71 1.05
C ALA A 47 12.14 1.84 0.57
N SER A 48 13.45 1.65 0.71
CA SER A 48 14.45 2.61 0.22
C SER A 48 14.55 2.67 -1.32
N SER A 49 13.96 1.71 -2.03
CA SER A 49 14.05 1.59 -3.49
C SER A 49 12.76 0.98 -4.09
N PRO A 50 12.44 1.26 -5.37
CA PRO A 50 11.26 0.70 -6.04
C PRO A 50 11.20 -0.83 -5.98
N MET A 51 10.03 -1.36 -5.61
CA MET A 51 9.82 -2.77 -5.30
C MET A 51 9.02 -3.51 -6.38
N GLN A 52 9.31 -4.79 -6.55
CA GLN A 52 8.52 -5.69 -7.39
C GLN A 52 7.39 -6.37 -6.59
N ALA A 53 6.30 -6.75 -7.27
CA ALA A 53 5.17 -7.46 -6.65
C ALA A 53 5.63 -8.70 -5.85
N LYS A 54 6.58 -9.49 -6.39
CA LYS A 54 7.14 -10.67 -5.71
C LYS A 54 7.85 -10.36 -4.38
N GLN A 55 8.36 -9.14 -4.22
CA GLN A 55 9.00 -8.67 -2.99
C GLN A 55 7.98 -8.12 -1.98
N ILE A 56 6.85 -7.60 -2.46
CA ILE A 56 5.79 -7.02 -1.63
C ILE A 56 4.91 -8.12 -1.02
N VAL A 57 4.53 -9.13 -1.81
CA VAL A 57 3.67 -10.26 -1.38
C VAL A 57 4.04 -10.87 -0.03
N PRO A 58 5.31 -11.28 0.24
CA PRO A 58 5.67 -11.83 1.55
C PRO A 58 5.63 -10.81 2.70
N ARG A 59 5.80 -9.52 2.41
CA ARG A 59 5.77 -8.45 3.42
C ARG A 59 4.35 -8.13 3.90
N ILE A 60 3.35 -8.33 3.04
CA ILE A 60 1.93 -8.25 3.40
C ILE A 60 1.37 -9.59 3.90
N GLY A 61 2.24 -10.51 4.35
CA GLY A 61 1.85 -11.79 4.96
C GLY A 61 1.32 -12.85 3.98
N LEU A 62 1.48 -12.67 2.67
CA LEU A 62 1.02 -13.63 1.67
C LEU A 62 2.15 -14.54 1.18
N PRO A 63 1.85 -15.81 0.83
CA PRO A 63 2.86 -16.68 0.25
C PRO A 63 3.24 -16.20 -1.16
N ALA A 64 4.53 -16.21 -1.48
CA ALA A 64 5.09 -15.81 -2.79
C ALA A 64 4.80 -16.83 -3.91
N LYS A 65 3.52 -17.14 -4.13
CA LYS A 65 3.02 -18.00 -5.22
C LYS A 65 2.60 -17.14 -6.41
N THR A 66 2.76 -17.64 -7.63
CA THR A 66 2.43 -16.91 -8.88
C THR A 66 1.06 -16.26 -8.85
N GLY A 67 0.00 -16.97 -8.43
CA GLY A 67 -1.34 -16.39 -8.35
C GLY A 67 -1.47 -15.23 -7.35
N LYS A 68 -0.72 -15.24 -6.25
CA LYS A 68 -0.69 -14.14 -5.28
C LYS A 68 0.16 -12.97 -5.79
N ILE A 69 1.24 -13.26 -6.51
CA ILE A 69 2.08 -12.25 -7.16
C ILE A 69 1.28 -11.49 -8.21
N GLU A 70 0.63 -12.18 -9.15
CA GLU A 70 -0.17 -11.52 -10.19
C GLU A 70 -1.38 -10.80 -9.59
N GLY A 71 -2.06 -11.41 -8.61
CA GLY A 71 -3.16 -10.77 -7.90
C GLY A 71 -2.76 -9.54 -7.08
N THR A 72 -1.49 -9.43 -6.66
CA THR A 72 -0.93 -8.24 -6.00
C THR A 72 -0.47 -7.22 -7.04
N ARG A 73 0.10 -7.67 -8.16
CA ARG A 73 0.46 -6.82 -9.30
C ARG A 73 -0.74 -6.04 -9.84
N GLY A 74 -1.90 -6.67 -9.95
CA GLY A 74 -3.14 -5.98 -10.33
C GLY A 74 -3.55 -4.88 -9.34
N LYS A 75 -3.37 -5.10 -8.03
CA LYS A 75 -3.63 -4.08 -7.00
C LYS A 75 -2.64 -2.93 -7.07
N LEU A 76 -1.37 -3.24 -7.29
CA LEU A 76 -0.31 -2.25 -7.48
C LEU A 76 -0.60 -1.36 -8.69
N LYS A 77 -0.96 -1.96 -9.84
CA LYS A 77 -1.40 -1.22 -11.03
C LYS A 77 -2.59 -0.32 -10.74
N ARG A 78 -3.59 -0.80 -10.01
CA ARG A 78 -4.73 0.03 -9.58
C ARG A 78 -4.29 1.20 -8.71
N LEU A 79 -3.36 1.01 -7.78
CA LEU A 79 -2.82 2.10 -6.97
C LEU A 79 -2.05 3.12 -7.80
N VAL A 80 -1.35 2.68 -8.86
CA VAL A 80 -0.68 3.56 -9.83
C VAL A 80 -1.69 4.38 -10.62
N GLU A 81 -2.74 3.76 -11.16
CA GLU A 81 -3.82 4.45 -11.88
C GLU A 81 -4.55 5.49 -11.00
N ARG A 82 -4.58 5.24 -9.69
CA ARG A 82 -5.19 6.13 -8.71
C ARG A 82 -4.20 7.17 -8.15
N GLY A 83 -2.93 7.14 -8.55
CA GLY A 83 -1.92 8.12 -8.13
C GLY A 83 -1.35 7.91 -6.72
N TRP A 84 -1.60 6.76 -6.08
CA TRP A 84 -1.00 6.43 -4.78
C TRP A 84 0.44 5.95 -4.92
N LEU A 85 0.72 5.23 -6.01
CA LEU A 85 2.04 4.71 -6.35
C LEU A 85 2.43 5.20 -7.75
N VAL A 86 3.70 5.05 -8.08
CA VAL A 86 4.23 5.22 -9.44
C VAL A 86 4.95 3.95 -9.88
N GLU A 87 4.93 3.70 -11.18
CA GLU A 87 5.70 2.63 -11.81
C GLU A 87 6.66 3.23 -12.83
N ASP A 88 7.83 3.66 -12.33
CA ASP A 88 8.87 4.27 -13.17
C ASP A 88 9.49 3.27 -14.16
N GLN A 89 9.61 2.01 -13.74
CA GLN A 89 10.06 0.91 -14.58
C GLN A 89 9.03 -0.22 -14.58
N PRO A 90 8.88 -0.98 -15.67
CA PRO A 90 7.94 -2.08 -15.75
C PRO A 90 8.07 -3.05 -14.56
N GLY A 91 7.01 -3.15 -13.76
CA GLY A 91 6.92 -4.01 -12.58
C GLY A 91 7.68 -3.51 -11.34
N ARG A 92 8.19 -2.28 -11.33
CA ARG A 92 8.79 -1.63 -10.15
C ARG A 92 7.91 -0.50 -9.66
N PHE A 93 7.43 -0.64 -8.44
CA PHE A 93 6.51 0.30 -7.82
C PHE A 93 7.21 1.09 -6.72
N ALA A 94 6.98 2.39 -6.69
CA ALA A 94 7.46 3.30 -5.66
C ALA A 94 6.30 4.18 -5.19
N PRO A 95 6.41 4.83 -4.02
CA PRO A 95 5.42 5.83 -3.61
C PRO A 95 5.34 6.93 -4.66
N ALA A 96 4.13 7.37 -4.99
CA ALA A 96 4.01 8.58 -5.80
C ALA A 96 4.74 9.72 -5.10
N ARG A 97 5.58 10.46 -5.84
CA ARG A 97 6.24 11.65 -5.28
C ARG A 97 5.14 12.60 -4.85
N ARG A 98 4.98 12.70 -3.53
CA ARG A 98 4.12 13.69 -2.89
C ARG A 98 4.91 14.98 -3.00
N ASP A 99 4.62 15.78 -4.03
CA ASP A 99 5.22 17.10 -4.13
C ASP A 99 4.95 17.85 -2.82
N ARG A 100 6.00 18.48 -2.33
CA ARG A 100 6.19 18.94 -0.95
C ARG A 100 5.59 20.32 -0.74
#